data_AF-A0A2W4SQR7-F1
#
_entry.id   AF-A0A2W4SQR7-F1
#
_cell.length_a   1.000
_cell.length_b   1.000
_cell.length_c   1.000
_cell.angle_alpha   90.00
_cell.angle_beta   90.00
_cell.angle_gamma   90.00
#
_symmetry.space_group_name_H-M   'P 1'
#
loop_
_entity.id
_entity.type
_entity.pdbx_description
1 polymer ?
#
loop_
_entity_poly.entity_id
_entity_poly.type
_entity_poly.pdbx_seq_one_letter_code
_entity_poly.pdbx_strand_id
1 'polypeptide(L)'
;MVPPRLSVVQGSEHSNTRPEHARAAEGGPNEVARHGEVRPGYSNVAALPSADRGEKLRMLEALLFAASEPLDEGRLGERLGLCEELPALLEELKGFYASRGINLVRVAGKWAFRTAPDLAHLLEQHTSEEKKLSKA
;
A
#
# COMPACT_ATOMS: atom_id res chain seq x y z
N MET A 1 -0.49 -42.00 -9.83
CA MET A 1 -1.25 -41.21 -10.81
C MET A 1 -0.42 -39.99 -11.16
N VAL A 2 0.09 -39.92 -12.39
CA VAL A 2 0.93 -38.81 -12.90
C VAL A 2 0.04 -37.97 -13.81
N PRO A 3 -0.03 -36.64 -13.65
CA PRO A 3 -0.84 -35.81 -14.55
C PRO A 3 -0.17 -35.71 -15.94
N PRO A 4 -0.95 -35.72 -17.04
CA PRO A 4 -0.40 -35.63 -18.40
C PRO A 4 0.12 -34.22 -18.70
N ARG A 5 1.25 -34.15 -19.42
CA ARG A 5 1.84 -32.92 -19.97
C ARG A 5 1.12 -32.54 -21.27
N LEU A 6 0.57 -31.34 -21.33
CA LEU A 6 0.06 -30.75 -22.56
C LEU A 6 1.23 -30.11 -23.33
N SER A 7 1.50 -30.65 -24.52
CA SER A 7 2.40 -30.09 -25.52
C SER A 7 1.60 -29.26 -26.51
N VAL A 8 1.90 -27.96 -26.63
CA VAL A 8 1.44 -27.14 -27.75
C VAL A 8 2.66 -26.79 -28.60
N VAL A 9 2.69 -27.33 -29.82
CA VAL A 9 3.66 -27.02 -30.87
C VAL A 9 3.11 -25.92 -31.79
N GLN A 10 4.04 -25.07 -32.22
CA GLN A 10 3.94 -23.80 -32.94
C GLN A 10 3.30 -23.83 -34.34
N GLY A 11 2.86 -22.64 -34.78
CA GLY A 11 2.99 -22.13 -36.15
C GLY A 11 2.90 -20.59 -36.09
N SER A 12 4.00 -19.82 -36.23
CA SER A 12 4.63 -19.36 -37.49
C SER A 12 3.74 -18.39 -38.27
N GLU A 13 4.10 -17.21 -38.75
CA GLU A 13 5.23 -16.27 -38.75
C GLU A 13 4.59 -14.95 -39.24
N HIS A 14 5.05 -13.76 -38.87
CA HIS A 14 5.03 -12.61 -39.78
C HIS A 14 6.20 -11.69 -39.43
N SER A 15 7.17 -11.74 -40.32
CA SER A 15 8.39 -10.95 -40.43
C SER A 15 8.08 -9.54 -40.96
N ASN A 16 8.72 -8.52 -40.39
CA ASN A 16 9.11 -7.36 -41.19
C ASN A 16 10.42 -6.75 -40.67
N THR A 17 11.38 -6.70 -41.58
CA THR A 17 12.76 -6.22 -41.45
C THR A 17 12.78 -4.70 -41.61
N ARG A 18 13.67 -3.94 -40.94
CA ARG A 18 14.93 -3.33 -41.44
C ARG A 18 15.02 -1.86 -40.92
N PRO A 19 16.14 -1.10 -41.02
CA PRO A 19 17.57 -1.37 -40.84
C PRO A 19 18.24 -0.50 -39.73
N GLU A 20 19.51 -0.82 -39.46
CA GLU A 20 20.56 -0.01 -38.81
C GLU A 20 20.78 1.41 -39.38
N HIS A 21 21.21 2.34 -38.52
CA HIS A 21 22.22 3.36 -38.87
C HIS A 21 23.07 3.80 -37.64
N ALA A 22 24.23 3.16 -37.52
CA ALA A 22 25.58 3.59 -37.13
C ALA A 22 25.89 4.96 -36.44
N ARG A 23 26.86 4.87 -35.49
CA ARG A 23 27.95 5.83 -35.08
C ARG A 23 27.55 7.02 -34.19
N ALA A 24 28.35 7.54 -33.25
CA ALA A 24 29.65 7.20 -32.63
C ALA A 24 29.78 8.06 -31.33
N ALA A 25 30.81 7.76 -30.53
CA ALA A 25 31.16 8.31 -29.21
C ALA A 25 31.22 9.86 -29.07
N GLU A 26 31.21 10.36 -27.81
CA GLU A 26 32.31 11.09 -27.13
C GLU A 26 31.86 11.75 -25.79
N GLY A 27 32.70 11.63 -24.74
CA GLY A 27 32.99 12.68 -23.71
C GLY A 27 31.97 13.05 -22.60
N GLY A 28 32.41 12.99 -21.33
CA GLY A 28 31.66 13.43 -20.11
C GLY A 28 31.77 14.95 -19.80
N PRO A 29 31.80 15.45 -18.53
CA PRO A 29 31.48 14.88 -17.22
C PRO A 29 30.35 15.67 -16.47
N ASN A 30 30.02 15.19 -15.27
CA ASN A 30 29.27 15.83 -14.18
C ASN A 30 29.11 17.37 -14.22
N GLU A 31 27.87 17.85 -14.41
CA GLU A 31 27.44 19.17 -13.94
C GLU A 31 26.16 19.05 -13.10
N VAL A 32 26.35 19.22 -11.81
CA VAL A 32 25.34 19.46 -10.79
C VAL A 32 24.65 20.80 -11.04
N ALA A 33 23.47 20.78 -11.65
CA ALA A 33 22.56 21.93 -11.66
C ALA A 33 21.24 21.56 -10.95
N ARG A 34 21.09 22.10 -9.75
CA ARG A 34 19.87 22.08 -8.93
C ARG A 34 18.80 22.95 -9.59
N HIS A 35 17.57 22.44 -9.74
CA HIS A 35 16.30 23.11 -9.41
C HIS A 35 15.06 22.33 -9.92
N GLY A 36 14.07 22.16 -9.03
CA GLY A 36 12.67 21.78 -9.34
C GLY A 36 12.45 20.29 -9.62
N GLU A 37 12.04 19.42 -8.68
CA GLU A 37 10.67 19.36 -8.11
C GLU A 37 9.65 19.28 -9.26
N VAL A 38 9.18 18.10 -9.68
CA VAL A 38 8.24 17.22 -8.98
C VAL A 38 8.54 15.76 -9.33
N ARG A 39 8.77 14.90 -8.33
CA ARG A 39 8.61 13.45 -8.54
C ARG A 39 7.11 13.18 -8.64
N PRO A 40 6.55 12.67 -9.74
CA PRO A 40 5.15 12.29 -9.79
C PRO A 40 5.02 10.97 -9.03
N GLY A 41 5.02 11.06 -7.70
CA GLY A 41 5.14 9.90 -6.82
C GLY A 41 4.00 9.72 -5.84
N TYR A 42 3.00 10.61 -5.83
CA TYR A 42 1.79 10.46 -5.02
C TYR A 42 0.57 11.06 -5.75
N SER A 43 0.33 10.60 -6.97
CA SER A 43 -0.97 10.77 -7.63
C SER A 43 -1.40 9.39 -8.12
N ASN A 44 -1.71 8.52 -7.18
CA ASN A 44 -2.13 7.14 -7.45
C ASN A 44 -3.30 6.70 -6.55
N VAL A 45 -4.08 7.67 -6.09
CA VAL A 45 -5.52 7.48 -6.00
C VAL A 45 -6.12 8.43 -7.03
N ALA A 46 -6.15 7.96 -8.28
CA ALA A 46 -6.98 8.60 -9.27
C ALA A 46 -8.36 8.76 -8.65
N ALA A 47 -8.91 9.98 -8.69
CA ALA A 47 -10.29 10.22 -8.30
C ALA A 47 -11.17 9.34 -9.20
N LEU A 48 -11.49 8.14 -8.72
CA LEU A 48 -12.31 7.19 -9.46
C LEU A 48 -13.77 7.57 -9.22
N PRO A 49 -14.55 7.83 -10.28
CA PRO A 49 -15.96 8.13 -10.16
C PRO A 49 -16.65 6.94 -9.49
N SER A 50 -17.22 7.21 -8.31
CA SER A 50 -17.85 6.26 -7.39
C SER A 50 -17.11 4.92 -7.26
N ALA A 51 -15.98 4.92 -6.55
CA ALA A 51 -15.39 3.68 -6.04
C ALA A 51 -16.49 2.81 -5.42
N ASP A 52 -16.58 1.55 -5.87
CA ASP A 52 -17.51 0.58 -5.30
C ASP A 52 -17.30 0.51 -3.79
N ARG A 53 -18.34 0.21 -3.01
CA ARG A 53 -18.24 0.20 -1.55
C ARG A 53 -17.09 -0.69 -1.05
N GLY A 54 -16.81 -1.80 -1.75
CA GLY A 54 -15.65 -2.66 -1.48
C GLY A 54 -14.30 -1.99 -1.73
N GLU A 55 -14.20 -1.12 -2.74
CA GLU A 55 -12.98 -0.35 -3.03
C GLU A 55 -12.73 0.70 -1.95
N LYS A 56 -13.79 1.40 -1.49
CA LYS A 56 -13.71 2.34 -0.37
C LYS A 56 -13.16 1.68 0.90
N LEU A 57 -13.65 0.49 1.23
CA LEU A 57 -13.16 -0.30 2.36
C LEU A 57 -11.68 -0.68 2.22
N ARG A 58 -11.26 -1.13 1.03
CA ARG A 58 -9.86 -1.47 0.76
C ARG A 58 -8.92 -0.27 0.89
N MET A 59 -9.34 0.90 0.39
CA MET A 59 -8.56 2.14 0.54
C MET A 59 -8.45 2.56 2.01
N LEU A 60 -9.56 2.51 2.76
CA LEU A 60 -9.58 2.82 4.19
C LEU A 60 -8.66 1.88 5.00
N GLU A 61 -8.74 0.57 4.72
CA GLU A 61 -7.87 -0.44 5.33
C GLU A 61 -6.39 -0.15 5.06
N ALA A 62 -6.04 0.14 3.80
CA ALA A 62 -4.66 0.44 3.42
C ALA A 62 -4.12 1.70 4.11
N LEU A 63 -4.94 2.75 4.23
CA LEU A 63 -4.56 3.98 4.94
C LEU A 63 -4.32 3.72 6.42
N LEU A 64 -5.20 2.98 7.08
CA LEU A 64 -5.08 2.64 8.50
C LEU A 64 -3.90 1.69 8.76
N PHE A 65 -3.61 0.77 7.83
CA PHE A 65 -2.49 -0.14 7.92
C PHE A 65 -1.14 0.58 7.78
N ALA A 66 -1.04 1.55 6.86
CA ALA A 66 0.18 2.31 6.63
C ALA A 66 0.44 3.40 7.70
N ALA A 67 -0.55 3.70 8.55
CA ALA A 67 -0.44 4.76 9.54
C ALA A 67 0.45 4.34 10.72
N SER A 68 1.50 5.11 10.98
CA SER A 68 2.36 4.94 12.17
C SER A 68 1.70 5.41 13.46
N GLU A 69 0.69 6.26 13.36
CA GLU A 69 -0.06 6.83 14.48
C GLU A 69 -1.57 6.69 14.24
N PRO A 70 -2.40 6.65 15.30
CA PRO A 70 -3.85 6.65 15.16
C PRO A 70 -4.34 7.84 14.32
N LEU A 71 -5.30 7.59 13.42
CA LEU A 71 -5.87 8.58 12.51
C LEU A 71 -7.27 9.02 12.96
N ASP A 72 -7.53 10.32 12.95
CA ASP A 72 -8.87 10.85 13.19
C ASP A 72 -9.77 10.73 11.94
N GLU A 73 -11.08 10.77 12.18
CA GLU A 73 -12.09 10.64 11.12
C GLU A 73 -12.04 11.80 10.11
N GLY A 74 -11.70 13.02 10.55
CA GLY A 74 -11.58 14.17 9.65
C GLY A 74 -10.47 13.97 8.62
N ARG A 75 -9.27 13.59 9.08
CA ARG A 75 -8.11 13.29 8.23
C ARG A 75 -8.34 12.11 7.29
N LEU A 76 -9.08 11.09 7.73
CA LEU A 76 -9.49 9.97 6.86
C LEU A 76 -10.49 10.43 5.80
N GLY A 77 -11.47 11.25 6.20
CA GLY A 77 -12.48 11.83 5.32
C GLY A 77 -11.88 12.72 4.23
N GLU A 78 -10.93 13.59 4.58
CA GLU A 78 -10.21 14.45 3.63
C GLU A 78 -9.40 13.65 2.60
N ARG A 79 -8.74 12.57 3.03
CA ARG A 79 -7.91 11.74 2.15
C ARG A 79 -8.71 10.89 1.17
N LEU A 80 -9.90 10.48 1.57
CA LEU A 80 -10.77 9.60 0.78
C LEU A 80 -11.87 10.38 0.04
N GLY A 81 -12.18 11.61 0.45
CA GLY A 81 -13.34 12.36 -0.03
C GLY A 81 -14.67 11.75 0.44
N LEU A 82 -14.71 11.08 1.61
CA LEU A 82 -15.83 10.23 2.06
C LEU A 82 -16.45 10.66 3.39
N CYS A 83 -16.50 11.95 3.72
CA CYS A 83 -16.89 12.42 5.06
C CYS A 83 -18.23 11.89 5.58
N GLU A 84 -19.24 11.70 4.73
CA GLU A 84 -20.58 11.26 5.15
C GLU A 84 -20.69 9.73 5.34
N GLU A 85 -20.00 8.94 4.53
CA GLU A 85 -20.04 7.47 4.57
C GLU A 85 -18.99 6.86 5.50
N LEU A 86 -17.98 7.64 5.90
CA LEU A 86 -16.83 7.18 6.68
C LEU A 86 -17.22 6.45 7.97
N PRO A 87 -18.16 6.93 8.80
CA PRO A 87 -18.55 6.21 10.03
C PRO A 87 -19.09 4.80 9.73
N ALA A 88 -19.88 4.66 8.67
CA ALA A 88 -20.43 3.37 8.26
C ALA A 88 -19.35 2.42 7.73
N LEU A 89 -18.39 2.93 6.97
CA LEU A 89 -17.25 2.15 6.47
C LEU A 89 -16.33 1.70 7.62
N LEU A 90 -16.10 2.55 8.62
CA LEU A 90 -15.30 2.21 9.80
C LEU A 90 -15.93 1.11 10.63
N GLU A 91 -17.25 1.18 10.90
CA GLU A 91 -17.93 0.13 11.67
C GLU A 91 -17.98 -1.21 10.93
N GLU A 92 -18.15 -1.19 9.61
CA GLU A 92 -18.07 -2.40 8.81
C GLU A 92 -16.66 -3.00 8.79
N LEU A 93 -15.64 -2.16 8.58
CA LEU A 93 -14.24 -2.61 8.61
C LEU A 93 -13.89 -3.21 9.97
N LYS A 94 -14.33 -2.58 11.06
CA LYS A 94 -14.22 -3.11 12.42
C LYS A 94 -14.92 -4.47 12.55
N GLY A 95 -16.10 -4.64 11.96
CA GLY A 95 -16.80 -5.93 11.89
C GLY A 95 -15.96 -7.01 11.18
N PHE A 96 -15.33 -6.70 10.04
CA PHE A 96 -14.48 -7.65 9.33
C PHE A 96 -13.25 -8.10 10.12
N TYR A 97 -12.73 -7.23 10.99
CA TYR A 97 -11.55 -7.51 11.79
C TYR A 97 -11.86 -8.05 13.19
N ALA A 98 -13.14 -8.12 13.61
CA ALA A 98 -13.50 -8.50 14.98
C ALA A 98 -13.03 -9.91 15.39
N SER A 99 -13.01 -10.86 14.46
CA SER A 99 -12.59 -12.26 14.71
C SER A 99 -11.17 -12.57 14.24
N ARG A 100 -10.38 -11.55 13.88
CA ARG A 100 -9.00 -11.70 13.38
C ARG A 100 -8.01 -11.37 14.49
N GLY A 101 -6.75 -11.75 14.30
CA GLY A 101 -5.67 -11.49 15.27
C GLY A 101 -5.25 -10.02 15.41
N ILE A 102 -5.79 -9.13 14.58
CA ILE A 102 -5.74 -7.68 14.76
C ILE A 102 -7.16 -7.13 14.70
N ASN A 103 -7.44 -6.10 15.50
CA ASN A 103 -8.73 -5.43 15.52
C ASN A 103 -8.54 -3.94 15.22
N LEU A 104 -9.57 -3.36 14.58
CA LEU A 104 -9.69 -1.92 14.42
C LEU A 104 -10.32 -1.34 15.70
N VAL A 105 -9.56 -0.49 16.41
CA VAL A 105 -9.99 0.08 17.69
C VAL A 105 -9.98 1.60 17.66
N ARG A 106 -10.81 2.21 18.51
CA ARG A 106 -10.86 3.66 18.71
C ARG A 106 -10.12 4.03 20.00
N VAL A 107 -9.07 4.84 19.89
CA VAL A 107 -8.24 5.32 21.00
C VAL A 107 -8.17 6.84 20.94
N ALA A 108 -8.59 7.51 22.02
CA ALA A 108 -8.63 8.98 22.10
C ALA A 108 -9.33 9.65 20.89
N GLY A 109 -10.45 9.07 20.44
CA GLY A 109 -11.21 9.58 19.29
C GLY A 109 -10.61 9.24 17.92
N LYS A 110 -9.46 8.55 17.86
CA LYS A 110 -8.77 8.17 16.63
C LYS A 110 -8.79 6.66 16.41
N TRP A 111 -8.59 6.23 15.18
CA TRP A 111 -8.66 4.85 14.73
C TRP A 111 -7.27 4.27 14.45
N ALA A 112 -7.04 3.03 14.88
CA ALA A 112 -5.80 2.31 14.62
C ALA A 112 -6.01 0.79 14.66
N PHE A 113 -5.16 0.04 13.95
CA PHE A 113 -5.04 -1.39 14.17
C PHE A 113 -4.23 -1.69 15.44
N ARG A 114 -4.72 -2.64 16.22
CA ARG A 114 -4.06 -3.20 17.40
C ARG A 114 -4.18 -4.71 17.40
N THR A 115 -3.25 -5.37 18.05
CA THR A 115 -3.34 -6.82 18.29
C THR A 115 -4.62 -7.15 19.03
N ALA A 116 -5.27 -8.25 18.63
CA ALA A 116 -6.44 -8.73 19.32
C ALA A 116 -6.10 -9.05 20.79
N PRO A 117 -7.00 -8.70 21.74
CA PRO A 117 -6.68 -8.76 23.18
C PRO A 117 -6.39 -10.18 23.67
N ASP A 118 -7.02 -11.18 23.05
CA ASP A 118 -6.78 -12.61 23.32
C ASP A 118 -5.38 -13.07 22.89
N LEU A 119 -4.76 -12.41 21.91
CA LEU A 119 -3.42 -12.73 21.39
C LEU A 119 -2.31 -11.81 21.92
N ALA A 120 -2.65 -10.77 22.70
CA ALA A 120 -1.69 -9.78 23.19
C ALA A 120 -0.52 -10.42 23.97
N HIS A 121 -0.83 -11.42 24.81
CA HIS A 121 0.16 -12.14 25.63
C HIS A 121 1.25 -12.85 24.80
N LEU A 122 0.96 -13.26 23.56
CA LEU A 122 1.94 -13.90 22.68
C LEU A 122 3.00 -12.90 22.17
N LEU A 123 2.64 -11.62 22.05
CA LEU A 123 3.53 -10.58 21.52
C LEU A 123 4.32 -9.86 22.61
N GLU A 124 3.82 -9.82 23.84
CA GLU A 124 4.54 -9.26 25.00
C GLU A 124 5.89 -9.95 25.20
N GLN A 125 5.97 -11.27 25.00
CA GLN A 125 7.21 -12.05 25.11
C GLN A 125 8.24 -11.72 24.02
N HIS A 126 7.80 -11.16 22.89
CA HIS A 126 8.63 -10.81 21.74
C HIS A 126 8.99 -9.32 21.68
N THR A 127 8.51 -8.49 22.61
CA THR A 127 9.00 -7.12 22.79
C THR A 127 10.36 -7.19 23.48
N SER A 128 11.39 -7.67 22.76
CA SER A 128 12.77 -7.56 23.24
C SER A 128 13.10 -6.08 23.27
N GLU A 129 13.48 -5.59 24.44
CA GLU A 129 13.87 -4.21 24.65
C GLU A 129 14.80 -3.75 23.52
N GLU A 130 14.30 -2.89 22.63
CA GLU A 130 15.16 -2.05 21.79
C GLU A 130 15.90 -1.11 22.74
N LYS A 131 16.88 -1.66 23.49
CA LYS A 131 17.84 -0.88 24.24
C LYS A 131 18.58 -0.08 23.19
N LYS A 132 18.17 1.18 23.03
CA LYS A 132 18.89 2.19 22.29
C LYS A 132 20.34 2.07 22.76
N LEU A 133 21.22 1.61 21.87
CA LEU A 133 22.65 1.65 22.11
C LEU A 133 23.00 3.12 22.34
N SER A 134 23.22 3.49 23.61
CA SER A 134 23.79 4.78 23.95
C SER A 134 25.14 4.89 23.26
N LYS A 135 25.30 5.93 22.42
CA LYS A 135 26.60 6.31 21.87
C LYS A 135 27.50 6.72 23.04
N ALA A 136 28.62 6.00 23.20
CA ALA A 136 29.75 6.41 24.03
C ALA A 136 30.80 7.10 23.14
#